data_AF-A0A959DJB4-F1
#
_entry.id   AF-A0A959DJB4-F1
#
_cell.length_a   1.000
_cell.length_b   1.000
_cell.length_c   1.000
_cell.angle_alpha   90.00
_cell.angle_beta   90.00
_cell.angle_gamma   90.00
#
_symmetry.space_group_name_H-M   'P 1'
#
loop_
_entity.id
_entity.type
_entity.pdbx_description
1 polymer ?
#
loop_
_entity_poly.entity_id
_entity_poly.type
_entity_poly.pdbx_seq_one_letter_code
_entity_poly.pdbx_strand_id
1 'polypeptide(L)' 'MSKIRVLVGTRKGAFILSSDGKRKQWEVGGPYFGGWEIFHLKGSPADPNRIYASQSSAWFGQVIHRSDDGGQTWETV' A
#
# COMPACT_ATOMS: atom_id res chain seq x y z
N MET A 1 13.90 -16.71 1.72
CA MET A 1 13.11 -16.43 2.94
C MET A 1 11.79 -15.83 2.51
N SER A 2 10.65 -16.20 3.12
CA SER A 2 9.36 -15.60 2.79
C SER A 2 9.31 -14.14 3.24
N LYS A 3 8.74 -13.26 2.41
CA LYS A 3 8.48 -11.86 2.74
C LYS A 3 7.00 -11.70 3.07
N ILE A 4 6.70 -11.11 4.22
CA ILE A 4 5.34 -10.79 4.67
C ILE A 4 5.14 -9.28 4.52
N ARG A 5 3.97 -8.89 4.00
CA ARG A 5 3.52 -7.51 3.97
C ARG A 5 2.14 -7.39 4.60
N VAL A 6 1.97 -6.36 5.42
CA VAL A 6 0.67 -5.90 5.91
C VAL A 6 0.41 -4.55 5.26
N LEU A 7 -0.69 -4.46 4.52
CA LEU A 7 -1.09 -3.25 3.81
C LEU A 7 -2.10 -2.50 4.67
N VAL A 8 -1.79 -1.26 5.02
CA VAL A 8 -2.56 -0.48 6.00
C VAL A 8 -3.07 0.79 5.32
N GLY A 9 -4.38 0.88 5.16
CA GLY A 9 -5.07 2.09 4.73
C GLY A 9 -5.57 2.87 5.93
N THR A 10 -5.34 4.18 5.94
CA THR A 10 -5.81 5.07 7.02
C THR A 10 -6.46 6.33 6.43
N ARG A 11 -7.09 7.14 7.27
CA ARG A 11 -7.56 8.49 6.86
C ARG A 11 -6.43 9.49 6.59
N LYS A 12 -5.17 9.11 6.79
CA LYS A 12 -4.00 9.99 6.69
C LYS A 12 -2.93 9.48 5.73
N GLY A 13 -3.22 8.42 4.99
CA GLY A 13 -2.33 7.81 4.01
C GLY A 13 -2.27 6.29 4.12
N ALA A 14 -1.45 5.69 3.26
CA ALA A 14 -1.14 4.28 3.26
C ALA A 14 0.21 4.01 3.93
N PHE A 15 0.31 2.85 4.57
CA PHE A 15 1.55 2.32 5.12
C PHE A 15 1.71 0.85 4.71
N ILE A 16 2.95 0.42 4.54
CA ILE A 16 3.28 -0.98 4.27
C ILE A 16 4.25 -1.45 5.33
N LEU A 17 3.82 -2.41 6.13
CA LEU A 17 4.66 -3.04 7.13
C LEU A 17 5.24 -4.31 6.53
N SER A 18 6.57 -4.42 6.50
CA SER A 18 7.28 -5.56 5.92
C SER A 18 8.03 -6.34 6.99
N SER A 19 8.01 -7.67 6.89
CA SER A 19 8.80 -8.56 7.74
C SER A 19 9.24 -9.80 6.98
N ASP A 20 10.19 -10.54 7.55
CA ASP A 20 10.52 -11.89 7.11
C ASP A 20 9.47 -12.91 7.61
N GLY A 21 9.67 -14.18 7.27
CA GLY A 21 8.81 -15.28 7.72
C GLY A 21 8.71 -15.45 9.24
N LYS A 22 9.63 -14.87 10.02
CA LYS A 22 9.62 -14.96 11.50
C LYS A 22 8.68 -13.92 12.11
N ARG A 23 8.35 -12.84 11.40
CA ARG A 23 7.38 -11.81 11.82
C ARG A 23 7.72 -11.12 13.15
N LYS A 24 9.01 -11.06 13.50
CA LYS A 24 9.50 -10.49 14.78
C LYS A 24 9.95 -9.03 14.66
N GLN A 25 10.52 -8.67 13.52
CA GLN A 25 11.02 -7.32 13.25
C GLN A 25 10.25 -6.78 12.05
N TRP A 26 9.75 -5.55 12.17
CA TRP A 26 8.90 -4.95 11.15
C TRP A 26 9.51 -3.62 10.70
N GLU A 27 9.65 -3.47 9.40
CA GLU A 27 9.97 -2.20 8.76
C GLU A 27 8.67 -1.51 8.35
N VAL A 28 8.56 -0.21 8.60
CA VAL A 28 7.39 0.59 8.26
C VAL A 28 7.72 1.52 7.10
N GLY A 29 7.08 1.31 5.95
CA GLY A 29 7.13 2.21 4.80
C GLY A 29 5.92 3.14 4.74
N GLY A 30 6.14 4.37 4.26
CA GLY A 30 5.13 5.43 4.15
C GLY A 30 5.41 6.65 5.06
N PRO A 31 4.44 7.56 5.26
CA PRO A 31 3.11 7.55 4.65
C PRO A 31 3.16 7.77 3.13
N TYR A 32 2.54 6.87 2.37
CA TYR A 32 2.21 7.11 0.98
C TYR A 32 0.88 7.86 0.91
N PHE A 33 0.71 8.75 -0.07
CA PHE A 33 -0.52 9.56 -0.20
C PHE A 33 -0.84 10.36 1.08
N GLY A 34 0.19 10.97 1.68
CA GLY A 34 0.10 11.65 2.97
C GLY A 34 -1.04 12.69 3.00
N GLY A 35 -1.91 12.57 4.00
CA GLY A 35 -3.06 13.46 4.18
C GLY A 35 -4.31 13.08 3.39
N TRP A 36 -4.24 12.05 2.53
CA TRP A 36 -5.40 11.51 1.81
C TRP A 36 -5.91 10.22 2.45
N GLU A 37 -7.22 9.99 2.32
CA GLU A 37 -7.84 8.79 2.86
C GLU A 37 -7.60 7.61 1.94
N ILE A 38 -7.16 6.48 2.52
CA ILE A 38 -6.98 5.22 1.81
C ILE A 38 -8.01 4.23 2.33
N PHE A 39 -9.02 3.94 1.52
CA PHE A 39 -10.12 3.08 1.91
C PHE A 39 -9.73 1.60 1.87
N HIS A 40 -8.85 1.23 0.94
CA HIS A 40 -8.39 -0.14 0.81
C HIS A 40 -7.03 -0.21 0.09
N LEU A 41 -6.22 -1.19 0.46
CA LEU A 41 -5.07 -1.64 -0.32
C LEU A 41 -5.17 -3.15 -0.56
N LYS A 42 -4.75 -3.60 -1.73
CA LYS A 42 -4.78 -5.02 -2.08
C LYS A 42 -3.58 -5.44 -2.92
N GLY A 43 -2.88 -6.48 -2.48
CA GLY A 43 -1.85 -7.14 -3.29
C GLY A 43 -2.48 -8.05 -4.35
N SER A 44 -1.84 -8.14 -5.51
CA SER A 44 -2.25 -9.05 -6.58
C SER A 44 -1.84 -10.49 -6.27
N PRO A 45 -2.71 -11.49 -6.49
CA PRO A 45 -2.32 -12.90 -6.40
C PRO A 45 -1.45 -13.34 -7.57
N ALA A 46 -1.49 -12.63 -8.71
CA ALA A 46 -0.73 -12.96 -9.91
C ALA A 46 0.72 -12.42 -9.86
N ASP A 47 0.93 -11.34 -9.12
CA ASP A 47 2.26 -10.75 -8.89
C ASP A 47 2.33 -10.22 -7.45
N PRO A 48 3.12 -10.85 -6.57
CA PRO A 48 3.25 -10.39 -5.19
C PRO A 48 3.69 -8.94 -5.06
N ASN A 49 4.46 -8.39 -5.99
CA ASN A 49 4.93 -7.00 -5.94
C ASN A 49 3.87 -5.99 -6.37
N ARG A 50 2.86 -6.42 -7.12
CA ARG A 50 1.78 -5.55 -7.53
C ARG A 50 0.81 -5.27 -6.39
N ILE A 51 0.61 -3.99 -6.08
CA ILE A 51 -0.34 -3.52 -5.07
C ILE A 51 -1.24 -2.45 -5.69
N TYR A 52 -2.52 -2.50 -5.36
CA TYR A 52 -3.48 -1.45 -5.66
C TYR A 52 -3.86 -0.70 -4.38
N ALA A 53 -4.03 0.61 -4.49
CA ALA A 53 -4.50 1.48 -3.42
C ALA A 53 -5.69 2.31 -3.90
N SER A 54 -6.77 2.30 -3.13
CA SER A 54 -7.95 3.13 -3.34
C SER A 54 -7.82 4.41 -2.55
N GLN A 55 -7.22 5.43 -3.15
CA GLN A 55 -7.18 6.78 -2.59
C GLN A 55 -8.53 7.46 -2.79
N SER A 56 -8.98 8.23 -1.81
CA SER A 56 -10.24 8.97 -1.86
C SER A 56 -10.03 10.41 -1.41
N SER A 57 -10.61 11.34 -2.15
CA SER A 57 -10.64 12.76 -1.80
C SER A 57 -11.98 13.39 -2.15
N ALA A 58 -12.30 14.50 -1.48
CA ALA A 58 -13.52 15.26 -1.77
C ALA A 58 -13.54 15.89 -3.17
N TRP A 59 -12.37 16.13 -3.77
CA TRP A 59 -12.26 16.80 -5.08
C TRP A 59 -12.34 15.83 -6.26
N PHE A 60 -11.62 14.71 -6.18
CA PHE A 60 -11.47 13.78 -7.31
C PHE A 60 -12.24 12.47 -7.11
N GLY A 61 -12.92 12.31 -5.98
CA GLY A 61 -13.55 11.05 -5.62
C GLY A 61 -12.50 9.96 -5.39
N GLN A 62 -12.85 8.73 -5.77
CA GLN A 62 -11.96 7.58 -5.63
C GLN A 62 -11.04 7.46 -6.84
N VAL A 63 -9.73 7.43 -6.60
CA VAL A 63 -8.69 7.22 -7.59
C VAL A 63 -7.93 5.94 -7.25
N ILE A 64 -7.72 5.09 -8.25
CA ILE A 64 -6.94 3.86 -8.09
C ILE A 64 -5.49 4.17 -8.44
N HIS A 65 -4.60 3.78 -7.53
CA HIS A 65 -3.18 3.77 -7.78
C HIS A 65 -2.67 2.33 -7.82
N ARG A 66 -1.69 2.07 -8.67
CA ARG A 66 -0.96 0.81 -8.75
C ARG A 66 0.51 1.04 -8.43
N SER A 67 1.09 0.11 -7.71
CA SER A 67 2.54 -0.06 -7.58
C SER A 67 2.90 -1.43 -8.14
N ASP A 68 4.01 -1.52 -8.87
CA ASP A 68 4.57 -2.78 -9.39
C ASP A 68 5.90 -3.17 -8.69
N ASP A 69 6.38 -2.35 -7.75
CA ASP A 69 7.66 -2.54 -7.03
C ASP A 69 7.47 -2.76 -5.52
N GLY A 70 6.28 -3.20 -5.14
CA GLY A 70 5.93 -3.52 -3.77
C GLY A 70 5.57 -2.34 -2.89
N GLY A 71 5.20 -1.21 -3.50
CA GLY A 71 4.70 -0.01 -2.85
C GLY A 71 5.75 1.10 -2.71
N GLN A 72 6.89 0.99 -3.39
CA GLN A 72 7.93 2.03 -3.35
C GLN A 72 7.55 3.18 -4.28
N THR A 73 7.05 2.87 -5.48
CA THR A 73 6.53 3.85 -6.44
C THR A 73 5.09 3.54 -6.82
N TRP A 74 4.35 4.58 -7.20
CA TRP A 74 2.91 4.50 -7.48
C TRP A 74 2.57 5.31 -8.73
N GLU A 75 1.67 4.78 -9.54
CA GLU A 75 1.08 5.43 -10.70
C GLU A 75 -0.45 5.37 -10.61
N THR A 76 -1.13 6.36 -11.18
CA THR A 76 -2.60 6.35 -11.30
C THR A 76 -3.00 5.43 -12.45
N VAL A 77 -4.02 4.60 -12.25
CA VAL A 77 -4.54 3.63 -13.24
C VAL A 77 -6.04 3.72 -13.43
#